data_AF-A0A8J7SUW4-F1
#
_entry.id   AF-A0A8J7SUW4-F1
#
_cell.length_a   1.000
_cell.length_b   1.000
_cell.length_c   1.000
_cell.angle_alpha   90.00
_cell.angle_beta   90.00
_cell.angle_gamma   90.00
#
_symmetry.space_group_name_H-M   'P 1'
#
loop_
_entity.id
_entity.type
_entity.pdbx_description
1 polymer ?
#
loop_
_entity_poly.entity_id
_entity_poly.type
_entity_poly.pdbx_seq_one_letter_code
_entity_poly.pdbx_strand_id
1 'polypeptide(L)'
;MKHKLLSFLLLLSLLPGATWAQTFVNLTPRPASMTVGTGSLVLPSQFTVSYTGLDEDGVNEVNQFAKSYTDVTGAAVSEAADDASALFQVSLLPASS
;
A
#
# COMPACT_ATOMS: atom_id res chain seq x y z
N MET A 1 -7.00 -51.29 -15.68
CA MET A 1 -7.54 -50.10 -14.98
C MET A 1 -6.46 -49.27 -14.26
N LYS A 2 -5.37 -49.89 -13.79
CA LYS A 2 -4.27 -49.22 -13.05
C LYS A 2 -3.59 -48.06 -13.81
N HIS A 3 -3.41 -48.19 -15.12
CA HIS A 3 -2.77 -47.15 -15.94
C HIS A 3 -3.67 -45.93 -16.17
N LYS A 4 -5.00 -46.13 -16.20
CA LYS A 4 -5.97 -45.02 -16.36
C LYS A 4 -5.99 -44.13 -15.11
N LEU A 5 -5.87 -44.74 -13.93
CA LEU A 5 -5.76 -44.01 -12.66
C LEU A 5 -4.48 -43.16 -12.61
N LEU A 6 -3.36 -43.73 -13.06
CA LEU A 6 -2.07 -43.03 -13.08
C LEU A 6 -2.08 -41.85 -14.07
N SER A 7 -2.65 -42.03 -15.27
CA SER A 7 -2.81 -40.95 -16.24
C SER A 7 -3.73 -39.84 -15.73
N PHE A 8 -4.78 -40.20 -14.99
CA PHE A 8 -5.70 -39.23 -14.38
C PHE A 8 -5.03 -38.42 -13.26
N LEU A 9 -4.24 -39.07 -12.39
CA LEU A 9 -3.44 -38.40 -11.36
C LEU A 9 -2.39 -37.47 -11.96
N LEU A 10 -1.75 -37.88 -13.07
CA LEU A 10 -0.81 -37.03 -13.79
C LEU A 10 -1.52 -35.77 -14.33
N LEU A 11 -2.69 -35.92 -14.96
CA LEU A 11 -3.50 -34.79 -15.45
C LEU A 11 -3.93 -33.85 -14.31
N LEU A 12 -4.27 -34.40 -13.15
CA LEU A 12 -4.67 -33.61 -11.98
C LEU A 12 -3.50 -32.79 -11.40
N SER A 13 -2.26 -33.30 -11.52
CA SER A 13 -1.05 -32.58 -11.07
C SER A 13 -0.64 -31.40 -11.97
N LEU A 14 -1.13 -31.36 -13.21
CA LEU A 14 -0.91 -30.24 -14.14
C LEU A 14 -1.93 -29.11 -13.95
N LEU A 15 -2.94 -29.27 -13.09
CA LEU A 15 -3.83 -28.16 -12.77
C LEU A 15 -3.04 -27.15 -11.94
N PRO A 16 -2.77 -25.93 -12.46
CA PRO A 16 -2.17 -24.89 -11.65
C PRO A 16 -3.15 -24.60 -10.51
N GLY A 17 -2.80 -25.02 -9.30
CA GLY A 17 -3.48 -24.57 -8.10
C GLY A 17 -3.26 -23.07 -8.01
N ALA A 18 -4.20 -22.30 -8.54
CA ALA A 18 -4.22 -20.85 -8.39
C ALA A 18 -4.44 -20.56 -6.91
N THR A 19 -3.37 -20.58 -6.14
CA THR A 19 -3.34 -19.99 -4.82
C THR A 19 -3.39 -18.48 -5.05
N TRP A 20 -4.60 -17.94 -5.06
CA TRP A 20 -4.79 -16.50 -5.01
C TRP A 20 -4.22 -16.05 -3.67
N ALA A 21 -3.03 -15.44 -3.70
CA ALA A 21 -2.53 -14.72 -2.54
C ALA A 21 -3.60 -13.71 -2.15
N GLN A 22 -3.98 -13.67 -0.87
CA GLN A 22 -4.83 -12.60 -0.41
C GLN A 22 -4.07 -11.30 -0.63
N THR A 23 -4.54 -10.46 -1.56
CA THR A 23 -4.01 -9.11 -1.84
C THR A 23 -4.32 -8.15 -0.69
N PHE A 24 -4.33 -8.64 0.55
CA PHE A 24 -4.56 -7.83 1.73
C PHE A 24 -3.21 -7.36 2.24
N VAL A 25 -3.05 -6.05 2.38
CA VAL A 25 -1.84 -5.46 2.99
C VAL A 25 -1.79 -5.93 4.45
N ASN A 26 -0.73 -6.65 4.82
CA ASN A 26 -0.58 -7.22 6.16
C ASN A 26 -0.19 -6.14 7.18
N LEU A 27 -1.15 -5.26 7.52
CA LEU A 27 -0.96 -4.22 8.52
C LEU A 27 -1.01 -4.83 9.92
N THR A 28 -0.01 -4.51 10.73
CA THR A 28 0.07 -4.92 12.14
C THR A 28 0.34 -3.67 13.00
N PRO A 29 -0.52 -3.37 13.99
CA PRO A 29 -1.81 -4.00 14.31
C PRO A 29 -2.88 -3.79 13.21
N ARG A 30 -3.87 -4.68 13.17
CA ARG A 30 -4.96 -4.62 12.19
C ARG A 30 -5.86 -3.41 12.48
N PRO A 31 -6.20 -2.57 11.48
CA PRO A 31 -7.19 -1.51 11.65
C PRO A 31 -8.55 -2.06 12.12
N ALA A 32 -9.22 -1.33 13.01
CA ALA A 32 -10.53 -1.72 13.55
C ALA A 32 -11.62 -1.78 12.47
N SER A 33 -11.51 -0.91 11.46
CA SER A 33 -12.41 -0.84 10.30
C SER A 33 -11.59 -0.56 9.04
N MET A 34 -11.95 -1.21 7.94
CA MET A 34 -11.41 -0.94 6.60
C MET A 34 -12.48 -1.26 5.56
N THR A 35 -12.74 -0.31 4.66
CA THR A 35 -13.64 -0.49 3.51
C THR A 35 -12.80 -0.54 2.24
N VAL A 36 -12.87 -1.64 1.50
CA VAL A 36 -12.16 -1.79 0.23
C VAL A 36 -12.99 -1.14 -0.88
N GLY A 37 -12.45 -0.08 -1.49
CA GLY A 37 -13.02 0.54 -2.69
C GLY A 37 -12.72 -0.25 -3.97
N THR A 38 -13.22 0.24 -5.10
CA THR A 38 -12.88 -0.29 -6.43
C THR A 38 -11.71 0.49 -7.05
N GLY A 39 -10.91 -0.17 -7.89
CA GLY A 39 -9.74 0.42 -8.54
C GLY A 39 -8.41 0.10 -7.85
N SER A 40 -7.34 0.70 -8.36
CA SER A 40 -5.99 0.57 -7.80
C SER A 40 -5.26 1.90 -7.98
N LEU A 41 -4.51 2.32 -6.96
CA LEU A 41 -3.60 3.44 -7.04
C LEU A 41 -2.18 2.92 -7.26
N VAL A 42 -1.67 3.09 -8.47
CA VAL A 42 -0.26 2.81 -8.76
C VAL A 42 0.55 4.04 -8.37
N LEU A 43 1.49 3.87 -7.45
CA LEU A 43 2.34 4.95 -7.00
C LEU A 43 3.37 5.28 -8.10
N PRO A 44 3.44 6.55 -8.57
CA PRO A 44 4.39 6.95 -9.59
C PRO A 44 5.82 6.96 -9.03
N SER A 45 6.82 6.96 -9.93
CA SER A 45 8.23 7.06 -9.55
C SER A 45 8.61 8.40 -8.91
N GLN A 46 7.73 9.41 -9.02
CA GLN A 46 7.88 10.72 -8.41
C GLN A 46 6.53 11.24 -7.93
N PHE A 47 6.45 11.73 -6.70
CA PHE A 47 5.25 12.39 -6.18
C PHE A 47 5.57 13.33 -5.01
N THR A 48 4.56 14.10 -4.62
CA THR A 48 4.62 15.03 -3.50
C THR A 48 3.72 14.54 -2.38
N VAL A 49 4.20 14.71 -1.15
CA VAL A 49 3.46 14.59 0.10
C VAL A 49 3.23 16.00 0.61
N SER A 50 1.96 16.35 0.80
CA SER A 50 1.56 17.64 1.34
C SER A 50 1.27 17.52 2.83
N TYR A 51 1.62 18.54 3.60
CA TYR A 51 1.21 18.67 4.99
C TYR A 51 0.52 20.00 5.27
N THR A 52 -0.47 19.97 6.16
CA THR A 52 -1.23 21.16 6.57
C THR A 52 -1.48 21.13 8.07
N GLY A 53 -1.17 22.25 8.73
CA GLY A 53 -1.49 22.45 10.15
C GLY A 53 -0.73 21.56 11.13
N LEU A 54 0.44 21.05 10.73
CA LEU A 54 1.33 20.28 11.60
C LEU A 54 2.29 21.22 12.36
N ASP A 55 2.70 20.80 13.56
CA ASP A 55 3.81 21.41 14.30
C ASP A 55 5.17 20.94 13.76
N GLU A 56 6.27 21.44 14.32
CA GLU A 56 7.63 21.10 13.88
C GLU A 56 7.89 19.58 13.93
N ASP A 57 7.42 18.92 14.97
CA ASP A 57 7.54 17.47 15.13
C ASP A 57 6.74 16.72 14.06
N GLY A 58 5.52 17.17 13.77
CA GLY A 58 4.70 16.62 12.69
C GLY A 58 5.34 16.80 11.32
N VAL A 59 5.90 17.98 11.03
CA VAL A 59 6.64 18.22 9.77
C VAL A 59 7.88 17.32 9.68
N ASN A 60 8.60 17.11 10.78
CA ASN A 60 9.73 16.19 10.82
C ASN A 60 9.34 14.75 10.53
N GLU A 61 8.19 14.29 11.02
CA GLU A 61 7.69 12.94 10.73
C GLU A 61 7.36 12.77 9.25
N VAL A 62 6.76 13.78 8.61
CA VAL A 62 6.51 13.75 7.17
C VAL A 62 7.85 13.67 6.41
N ASN A 63 8.81 14.54 6.72
CA ASN A 63 10.16 14.49 6.11
C ASN A 63 10.83 13.11 6.26
N GLN A 64 10.69 12.49 7.43
CA GLN A 64 11.20 11.14 7.70
C GLN A 64 10.48 10.07 6.89
N PHE A 65 9.17 10.23 6.67
CA PHE A 65 8.40 9.38 5.77
C PHE A 65 8.91 9.47 4.33
N ALA A 66 9.06 10.66 3.72
CA ALA A 66 9.56 10.74 2.34
C ALA A 66 10.96 10.15 2.21
N LYS A 67 11.84 10.44 3.18
CA LYS A 67 13.18 9.85 3.23
C LYS A 67 13.11 8.32 3.23
N SER A 68 12.37 7.75 4.17
CA SER A 68 12.25 6.28 4.32
C SER A 68 11.62 5.64 3.09
N TYR A 69 10.63 6.30 2.48
CA TYR A 69 9.98 5.82 1.27
C TYR A 69 10.96 5.81 0.09
N THR A 70 11.69 6.91 -0.12
CA THR A 70 12.73 6.99 -1.16
C THR A 70 13.82 5.94 -0.93
N ASP A 71 14.28 5.74 0.30
CA ASP A 71 15.33 4.76 0.61
C ASP A 71 14.91 3.32 0.30
N VAL A 72 13.63 2.96 0.52
CA VAL A 72 13.12 1.59 0.29
C VAL A 72 12.71 1.35 -1.16
N THR A 73 12.14 2.36 -1.83
CA THR A 73 11.52 2.18 -3.15
C THR A 73 12.35 2.75 -4.31
N GLY A 74 13.28 3.66 -4.02
CA GLY A 74 13.99 4.45 -5.03
C GLY A 74 13.15 5.54 -5.70
N ALA A 75 11.90 5.74 -5.28
CA ALA A 75 11.05 6.80 -5.82
C ALA A 75 11.50 8.19 -5.32
N ALA A 76 11.33 9.21 -6.15
CA ALA A 76 11.58 10.60 -5.77
C ALA A 76 10.36 11.19 -5.05
N VAL A 77 10.42 11.24 -3.73
CA VAL A 77 9.35 11.83 -2.90
C VAL A 77 9.77 13.22 -2.46
N SER A 78 8.86 14.18 -2.61
CA SER A 78 9.07 15.58 -2.19
C SER A 78 7.99 16.01 -1.21
N GLU A 79 8.30 17.04 -0.43
CA GLU A 79 7.46 17.55 0.65
C GLU A 79 7.01 18.96 0.31
N ALA A 80 5.74 19.28 0.55
CA ALA A 80 5.22 20.64 0.37
C ALA A 80 4.21 21.00 1.46
N ALA A 81 4.19 22.28 1.87
CA ALA A 81 3.12 22.78 2.73
C ALA A 81 1.92 23.19 1.87
N ASP A 82 0.71 22.81 2.30
CA ASP A 82 -0.57 23.27 1.73
C ASP A 82 -0.74 23.05 0.22
N ASP A 83 -0.14 22.00 -0.33
CA ASP A 83 -0.30 21.60 -1.73
C ASP A 83 -1.52 20.66 -1.89
N ALA A 84 -2.64 21.22 -2.37
CA ALA A 84 -3.86 20.46 -2.62
C ALA A 84 -3.76 19.48 -3.81
N SER A 85 -2.73 19.61 -4.65
CA SER A 85 -2.49 18.73 -5.80
C SER A 85 -1.57 17.54 -5.49
N ALA A 86 -1.01 17.50 -4.29
CA ALA A 86 -0.16 16.42 -3.84
C ALA A 86 -0.91 15.08 -3.77
N LEU A 87 -0.17 13.99 -4.03
CA LEU A 87 -0.71 12.65 -4.06
C LEU A 87 -1.13 12.17 -2.66
N PHE A 88 -0.32 12.50 -1.66
CA PHE A 88 -0.64 12.28 -0.26
C PHE A 88 -0.82 13.61 0.45
N GLN A 89 -1.78 13.66 1.37
CA GLN A 89 -2.09 14.83 2.18
C GLN A 89 -2.13 14.40 3.64
N VAL A 90 -1.33 15.04 4.48
CA VAL A 90 -1.22 14.78 5.90
C VAL A 90 -1.77 15.97 6.66
N SER A 91 -2.74 15.72 7.53
CA SER A 91 -3.34 16.75 8.37
C SER A 91 -3.71 16.17 9.72
N LEU A 92 -3.81 17.05 10.72
CA LEU A 92 -4.37 16.67 12.00
C LEU A 92 -5.86 16.35 11.82
N LEU A 93 -6.27 15.20 12.35
CA LEU A 93 -7.70 14.93 12.53
C LEU A 93 -8.24 16.04 13.46
N PRO A 94 -9.27 16.79 13.07
CA PRO A 94 -9.88 17.76 13.96
C PRO A 94 -10.32 17.02 15.23
N ALA A 95 -10.01 17.59 16.39
CA ALA A 95 -10.52 17.07 17.65
C ALA A 95 -12.04 16.98 17.54
N SER A 96 -12.57 15.77 17.58
CA SER A 96 -14.02 15.55 17.56
C SER A 96 -14.62 16.29 18.74
N SER A 97 -15.48 17.28 18.43
CA SER A 97 -16.27 18.05 19.41
C SER A 97 -17.19 17.17 20.24
#